data_AF-A0A645IJS1-F1
#
_entry.id   AF-A0A645IJS1-F1
#
_cell.length_a   1.000
_cell.length_b   1.000
_cell.length_c   1.000
_cell.angle_alpha   90.00
_cell.angle_beta   90.00
_cell.angle_gamma   90.00
#
_symmetry.space_group_name_H-M   'P 1'
#
loop_
_entity.id
_entity.type
_entity.pdbx_description
1 polymer ?
#
loop_
_entity_poly.entity_id
_entity_poly.type
_entity_poly.pdbx_seq_one_letter_code
_entity_poly.pdbx_strand_id
1 'polypeptide(L)'
;MKLAQRLCEERHISLQDMAFIGDDVNDLSLLRAVGFSATPADALDYIQQEVHYVTKKQGGQGAFRELVEKILSDSGLLQSTIESLLL
;
A
#
# COMPACT_ATOMS: atom_id res chain seq x y z
N MET A 1 -1.65 -12.06 8.63
CA MET A 1 -3.12 -12.11 8.83
C MET A 1 -3.58 -11.71 10.24
N LYS A 2 -3.28 -12.47 11.31
CA LYS A 2 -3.82 -12.20 12.66
C LYS A 2 -3.60 -10.77 13.19
N LEU A 3 -2.43 -10.18 12.93
CA LEU A 3 -2.13 -8.81 13.35
C LEU A 3 -2.97 -7.78 12.57
N ALA A 4 -3.07 -7.92 11.24
CA ALA A 4 -3.87 -7.03 10.41
C ALA A 4 -5.35 -7.05 10.80
N GLN A 5 -5.91 -8.23 11.07
CA GLN A 5 -7.29 -8.37 11.55
C GLN A 5 -7.52 -7.64 12.88
N ARG A 6 -6.60 -7.79 13.84
CA ARG A 6 -6.66 -7.06 15.12
C ARG A 6 -6.60 -5.55 14.92
N LEU A 7 -5.71 -5.06 14.06
CA LEU A 7 -5.61 -3.62 13.76
C LEU A 7 -6.90 -3.08 13.12
N CYS A 8 -7.50 -3.85 12.21
CA CYS A 8 -8.81 -3.55 11.64
C CYS A 8 -9.90 -3.44 12.72
N GLU A 9 -9.96 -4.42 13.64
CA GLU A 9 -10.89 -4.40 14.78
C GLU A 9 -10.68 -3.17 15.67
N GLU A 10 -9.44 -2.88 16.06
CA GLU A 10 -9.07 -1.73 16.90
C GLU A 10 -9.36 -0.36 16.25
N ARG A 11 -9.36 -0.30 14.91
CA ARG A 11 -9.62 0.93 14.15
C ARG A 11 -11.03 1.00 13.60
N HIS A 12 -11.86 -0.01 13.84
CA HIS A 12 -13.22 -0.14 13.31
C HIS A 12 -13.28 -0.01 11.77
N ILE A 13 -12.32 -0.64 11.10
CA ILE A 13 -12.25 -0.71 9.64
C ILE A 13 -12.19 -2.17 9.18
N SER A 14 -12.48 -2.44 7.92
CA SER A 14 -12.31 -3.75 7.30
C SER A 14 -10.95 -3.88 6.62
N LEU A 15 -10.57 -5.09 6.18
CA LEU A 15 -9.41 -5.27 5.31
C LEU A 15 -9.59 -4.56 3.96
N GLN A 16 -10.82 -4.35 3.51
CA GLN A 16 -11.11 -3.64 2.25
C GLN A 16 -10.85 -2.12 2.37
N ASP A 17 -10.81 -1.59 3.59
CA ASP A 17 -10.44 -0.20 3.85
C ASP A 17 -8.93 -0.02 4.04
N MET A 18 -8.15 -1.11 3.99
CA MET A 18 -6.71 -1.12 4.22
C MET A 18 -5.93 -1.05 2.90
N ALA A 19 -4.88 -0.25 2.91
CA ALA A 19 -3.79 -0.36 1.94
C ALA A 19 -2.58 -1.10 2.55
N PHE A 20 -1.94 -2.00 1.80
CA PHE A 20 -0.76 -2.73 2.25
C PHE A 20 0.31 -2.85 1.15
N ILE A 21 1.58 -2.75 1.51
CA ILE A 21 2.73 -2.96 0.61
C ILE A 21 3.69 -3.97 1.21
N GLY A 22 4.10 -4.94 0.41
CA GLY A 22 5.03 -6.01 0.79
C GLY A 22 5.66 -6.65 -0.45
N ASP A 23 6.74 -7.41 -0.27
CA ASP A 23 7.61 -7.88 -1.35
C ASP A 23 7.93 -9.39 -1.29
N ASP A 24 7.49 -10.10 -0.26
CA ASP A 24 7.87 -11.51 -0.03
C ASP A 24 6.66 -12.45 0.17
N VAL A 25 6.91 -13.75 0.18
CA VAL A 25 5.90 -14.83 0.25
C VAL A 25 5.00 -14.71 1.48
N ASN A 26 5.54 -14.30 2.63
CA ASN A 26 4.77 -14.14 3.86
C ASN A 26 3.70 -13.03 3.76
N ASP A 27 3.85 -12.13 2.79
CA ASP A 27 2.94 -11.01 2.56
C ASP A 27 1.75 -11.39 1.66
N LEU A 28 1.89 -12.43 0.82
CA LEU A 28 0.88 -12.83 -0.18
C LEU A 28 -0.53 -12.97 0.37
N SER A 29 -0.65 -13.55 1.56
CA SER A 29 -1.97 -13.75 2.21
C SER A 29 -2.67 -12.42 2.48
N LEU A 30 -1.90 -11.38 2.84
CA LEU A 30 -2.42 -10.06 3.13
C LEU A 30 -2.55 -9.21 1.86
N LEU A 31 -1.57 -9.28 0.95
CA LEU A 31 -1.60 -8.61 -0.37
C LEU A 31 -2.85 -8.98 -1.17
N ARG A 32 -3.30 -10.24 -1.11
CA ARG A 32 -4.54 -10.71 -1.76
C ARG A 32 -5.83 -10.29 -1.04
N ALA A 33 -5.76 -9.95 0.24
CA ALA A 33 -6.95 -9.79 1.09
C ALA A 33 -7.34 -8.33 1.33
N VAL A 34 -6.41 -7.39 1.22
CA VAL A 34 -6.67 -5.96 1.45
C VAL A 34 -7.32 -5.29 0.24
N GLY A 35 -7.98 -4.15 0.46
CA GLY A 35 -8.67 -3.42 -0.61
C GLY A 35 -7.74 -2.73 -1.59
N PHE A 36 -6.52 -2.38 -1.17
CA PHE A 36 -5.48 -1.91 -2.07
C PHE A 36 -4.12 -2.46 -1.68
N SER A 37 -3.47 -3.17 -2.59
CA SER A 37 -2.17 -3.79 -2.35
C SER A 37 -1.16 -3.33 -3.36
N ALA A 38 0.08 -3.22 -2.91
CA ALA A 38 1.19 -2.86 -3.76
C ALA A 38 2.44 -3.67 -3.46
N THR A 39 3.39 -3.64 -4.39
CA THR A 39 4.72 -4.21 -4.19
C THR A 39 5.79 -3.32 -4.84
N PRO A 40 7.03 -3.28 -4.31
CA PRO A 40 8.16 -2.62 -4.95
C PRO A 40 8.52 -3.17 -6.34
N ALA A 41 9.20 -2.36 -7.17
CA ALA A 41 9.61 -2.75 -8.52
C ALA A 41 10.59 -3.93 -8.57
N ASP A 42 11.33 -4.14 -7.48
CA ASP A 42 12.34 -5.19 -7.30
C ASP A 42 11.81 -6.44 -6.59
N ALA A 43 10.51 -6.50 -6.28
CA ALA A 43 9.89 -7.71 -5.77
C ALA A 43 9.90 -8.82 -6.85
N LEU A 44 9.85 -10.08 -6.43
CA LEU A 44 9.83 -11.22 -7.35
C LEU A 44 8.57 -11.19 -8.23
N ASP A 45 8.68 -11.60 -9.49
CA ASP A 45 7.60 -11.52 -10.49
C ASP A 45 6.27 -12.13 -9.99
N TYR A 46 6.33 -13.24 -9.27
CA TYR A 46 5.14 -13.91 -8.75
C TYR A 46 4.47 -13.15 -7.59
N ILE A 47 5.17 -12.22 -6.93
CA ILE A 47 4.58 -11.28 -5.97
C ILE A 47 3.93 -10.12 -6.72
N GLN A 48 4.59 -9.61 -7.76
CA GLN A 48 4.07 -8.52 -8.61
C GLN A 48 2.73 -8.87 -9.26
N GLN A 49 2.50 -10.14 -9.58
CA GLN A 49 1.24 -10.62 -10.17
C GLN A 49 0.06 -10.69 -9.18
N GLU A 50 0.32 -10.49 -7.88
CA GLU A 50 -0.65 -10.72 -6.80
C GLU A 50 -1.13 -9.41 -6.17
N VAL A 51 -0.72 -8.26 -6.74
CA VAL A 51 -1.02 -6.92 -6.19
C VAL A 51 -1.78 -6.04 -7.18
N HIS A 52 -2.46 -5.02 -6.65
CA HIS A 52 -3.16 -4.03 -7.46
C HIS A 52 -2.21 -3.03 -8.14
N TYR A 53 -1.05 -2.77 -7.54
CA TYR A 53 -0.09 -1.79 -8.05
C TYR A 53 1.37 -2.21 -7.82
N VAL A 54 2.16 -2.29 -8.88
CA VAL A 54 3.62 -2.41 -8.77
C VAL A 54 4.20 -1.01 -8.85
N THR A 55 4.98 -0.61 -7.86
CA THR A 55 5.63 0.72 -7.88
C THR A 55 6.72 0.75 -8.96
N LYS A 56 7.03 1.95 -9.47
CA LYS A 56 8.19 2.14 -10.36
C LYS A 56 9.50 2.16 -9.59
N LYS A 57 9.47 2.64 -8.35
CA LYS A 57 10.63 2.66 -7.44
C LYS A 57 10.84 1.31 -6.76
N GLN A 58 12.09 1.05 -6.40
CA GLN A 58 12.49 -0.14 -5.63
C GLN A 58 12.29 0.07 -4.12
N GLY A 59 12.34 -1.03 -3.37
CA GLY A 59 12.37 -1.05 -1.91
C GLY A 59 13.48 -0.15 -1.38
N GLY A 60 13.19 0.64 -0.35
CA GLY A 60 14.14 1.61 0.23
C GLY A 60 14.48 2.82 -0.66
N GLN A 61 14.05 2.84 -1.93
CA GLN A 61 14.33 3.91 -2.90
C GLN A 61 13.09 4.79 -3.19
N GLY A 62 12.15 4.79 -2.25
CA GLY A 62 10.94 5.61 -2.29
C GLY A 62 9.68 4.90 -2.79
N ALA A 63 9.65 3.57 -2.89
CA ALA A 63 8.45 2.80 -3.21
C ALA A 63 7.26 3.16 -2.28
N PHE A 64 7.49 3.22 -0.97
CA PHE A 64 6.43 3.64 -0.02
C PHE A 64 5.93 5.06 -0.28
N ARG A 65 6.84 6.00 -0.56
CA ARG A 65 6.47 7.39 -0.89
C ARG A 65 5.63 7.45 -2.16
N GLU A 66 6.00 6.69 -3.18
CA GLU A 66 5.25 6.60 -4.43
C GLU A 66 3.83 6.05 -4.20
N LEU A 67 3.71 5.00 -3.39
CA LEU A 67 2.41 4.44 -3.02
C LEU A 67 1.53 5.47 -2.30
N VAL A 68 2.10 6.18 -1.32
CA VAL A 68 1.37 7.23 -0.57
C VAL A 68 0.89 8.34 -1.53
N GLU A 69 1.75 8.82 -2.43
CA GLU A 69 1.33 9.82 -3.43
C GLU A 69 0.24 9.29 -4.36
N LYS A 70 0.33 8.01 -4.78
CA LYS A 70 -0.71 7.39 -5.59
C LYS A 70 -2.05 7.37 -4.86
N ILE A 71 -2.09 6.95 -3.60
CA ILE A 71 -3.31 6.93 -2.79
C ILE A 71 -3.88 8.35 -2.62
N LEU A 72 -3.03 9.34 -2.33
CA LEU A 72 -3.45 10.74 -2.21
C LEU A 72 -3.94 11.32 -3.54
N SER A 73 -3.32 10.95 -4.65
CA SER A 73 -3.72 11.38 -5.98
C SER A 73 -5.06 10.77 -6.38
N ASP A 74 -5.22 9.46 -6.21
CA ASP A 74 -6.45 8.73 -6.54
C ASP A 74 -7.64 9.19 -5.66
N SER A 75 -7.37 9.65 -4.43
CA SER A 75 -8.38 10.24 -3.54
C SER A 75 -8.61 11.74 -3.73
N GLY A 76 -7.89 12.39 -4.65
CA GLY A 76 -8.00 13.84 -4.91
C GLY A 76 -7.47 14.73 -3.78
N LEU A 77 -6.70 14.19 -2.83
CA LEU A 77 -6.20 14.90 -1.65
C LEU A 77 -4.79 15.47 -1.84
N LEU A 78 -4.01 14.93 -2.77
CA LEU A 78 -2.57 15.24 -2.92
C LEU A 78 -2.25 16.74 -2.91
N GLN A 79 -2.94 17.52 -3.76
CA GLN A 79 -2.67 18.95 -3.90
C GLN A 79 -2.94 19.70 -2.59
N SER A 80 -4.09 19.47 -1.96
CA SER A 80 -4.44 20.10 -0.68
C SER A 80 -3.48 19.72 0.45
N THR A 81 -2.99 18.46 0.47
CA THR A 81 -1.99 18.02 1.44
C THR A 81 -0.66 18.75 1.24
N ILE A 82 -0.20 18.91 0.00
CA ILE A 82 1.04 19.66 -0.30
C ILE A 82 0.89 21.12 0.13
N GLU A 83 -0.21 21.77 -0.22
CA GLU A 83 -0.49 23.15 0.15
C GLU A 83 -0.48 23.36 1.67
N SER A 84 -1.06 22.42 2.43
CA SER A 84 -1.09 22.49 3.90
C SER A 84 0.28 22.44 4.58
N LEU A 85 1.33 21.97 3.88
CA LEU A 85 2.70 21.85 4.39
C LEU A 85 3.59 23.02 3.97
N LEU A 86 3.16 23.83 3.02
CA LEU A 86 3.89 25.01 2.53
C LEU A 86 3.49 26.30 3.27
N LEU A 87 2.47 26.24 4.12
CA LEU A 87 1.96 27.29 4.99
C LEU A 87 2.43 27.07 6.43
#